data_AF-A0A7S1RIP1-F1
#
_entry.id   AF-A0A7S1RIP1-F1
#
_cell.length_a   1.000
_cell.length_b   1.000
_cell.length_c   1.000
_cell.angle_alpha   90.00
_cell.angle_beta   90.00
_cell.angle_gamma   90.00
#
_symmetry.space_group_name_H-M   'P 1'
#
loop_
_entity.id
_entity.type
_entity.pdbx_description
1 polymer ?
#
loop_
_entity_poly.entity_id
_entity_poly.type
_entity_poly.pdbx_seq_one_letter_code
_entity_poly.pdbx_strand_id
1 'polypeptide(L)'
;ALHHQETEHPHDYCLRGLGVALEEVDPASEEFALLVRYAQSTCTSGQAPKAAEPSDFVQVVRPAPGDPQPQRNRQRPARPHDTITAIYRLARGGEASRFAAAGAEDLQNRRLLWHGSRLANMIGITTQGLRVAPPEAPVSGYM
;
A
#
# COMPACT_ATOMS: atom_id res chain seq x y z
N ALA A 1 -4.52 13.54 28.16
CA ALA A 1 -5.60 12.78 28.81
C ALA A 1 -6.71 12.43 27.80
N LEU A 2 -6.37 11.73 26.70
CA LEU A 2 -7.32 11.35 25.63
C LEU A 2 -7.31 9.83 25.33
N HIS A 3 -6.47 9.04 26.02
CA HIS A 3 -6.23 7.62 25.72
C HIS A 3 -7.21 6.65 26.40
N HIS A 4 -8.27 7.13 27.05
CA HIS A 4 -9.23 6.28 27.75
C HIS A 4 -10.66 6.74 27.44
N GLN A 5 -11.02 6.74 26.16
CA GLN A 5 -12.42 6.64 25.78
C GLN A 5 -12.73 5.16 25.67
N GLU A 6 -13.40 4.60 26.67
CA GLU A 6 -13.77 3.17 26.75
C GLU A 6 -14.69 2.71 25.60
N THR A 7 -15.20 3.64 24.79
CA THR A 7 -16.23 3.39 23.78
C THR A 7 -15.70 3.19 22.36
N GLU A 8 -14.44 3.51 22.07
CA GLU A 8 -13.88 3.41 20.71
C GLU A 8 -12.76 2.37 20.66
N HIS A 9 -12.74 1.56 19.59
CA HIS A 9 -11.67 0.61 19.38
C HIS A 9 -10.33 1.34 19.18
N PRO A 10 -9.21 0.92 19.80
CA PRO A 10 -7.94 1.63 19.71
C PRO A 10 -7.42 1.85 18.28
N HIS A 11 -7.71 0.94 17.35
CA HIS A 11 -7.33 1.11 15.94
C HIS A 11 -8.19 2.15 15.22
N ASP A 12 -9.47 2.26 15.57
CA ASP A 12 -10.36 3.27 14.99
C ASP A 12 -9.95 4.66 15.45
N TYR A 13 -9.57 4.80 16.73
CA TYR A 13 -8.95 6.02 17.26
C TYR A 13 -7.72 6.44 16.44
N CYS A 14 -6.82 5.48 16.16
CA CYS A 14 -5.61 5.74 15.38
C CYS A 14 -5.92 6.12 13.93
N LEU A 15 -6.84 5.40 13.27
CA LEU A 15 -7.24 5.66 11.89
C LEU A 15 -7.92 7.02 11.76
N ARG A 16 -8.83 7.35 12.68
CA ARG A 16 -9.47 8.67 12.79
C ARG A 16 -8.44 9.77 13.00
N GLY A 17 -7.40 9.50 13.80
CA GLY A 17 -6.28 10.41 14.02
C GLY A 17 -5.48 10.75 12.76
N LEU A 18 -5.54 9.92 11.71
CA LEU A 18 -4.89 10.23 10.44
C LEU A 18 -5.62 11.34 9.66
N GLY A 19 -6.91 11.55 9.91
CA GLY A 19 -7.69 12.58 9.21
C GLY A 19 -7.81 12.37 7.70
N VAL A 20 -7.76 11.11 7.25
CA VAL A 20 -7.88 10.72 5.84
C VAL A 20 -9.04 9.77 5.65
N ALA A 21 -9.71 9.86 4.48
CA ALA A 21 -10.65 8.84 4.06
C ALA A 21 -9.86 7.71 3.39
N LEU A 22 -9.99 6.50 3.94
CA LEU A 22 -9.38 5.29 3.42
C LEU A 22 -10.50 4.27 3.17
N GLU A 23 -10.73 3.95 1.90
CA GLU A 23 -11.79 3.03 1.47
C GLU A 23 -11.16 1.86 0.74
N GLU A 24 -11.50 0.64 1.15
CA GLU A 24 -11.04 -0.55 0.44
C GLU A 24 -11.74 -0.63 -0.92
N VAL A 25 -10.94 -0.88 -1.97
CA VAL A 25 -11.45 -1.09 -3.32
C VAL A 25 -11.93 -2.54 -3.42
N ASP A 26 -13.19 -2.72 -3.83
CA ASP A 26 -13.79 -4.05 -4.00
C ASP A 26 -12.92 -4.92 -4.93
N PRO A 27 -12.44 -6.09 -4.46
CA PRO A 27 -11.66 -7.03 -5.28
C PRO A 27 -12.37 -7.48 -6.56
N ALA A 28 -13.71 -7.44 -6.61
CA ALA A 28 -14.49 -7.78 -7.79
C ALA A 28 -14.66 -6.63 -8.80
N SER A 29 -14.20 -5.43 -8.47
CA SER A 29 -14.36 -4.24 -9.32
C SER A 29 -13.41 -4.22 -10.53
N GLU A 30 -13.82 -3.53 -11.60
CA GLU A 30 -12.96 -3.26 -12.76
C GLU A 30 -11.74 -2.42 -12.35
N GLU A 31 -11.91 -1.47 -11.44
CA GLU A 31 -10.83 -0.64 -10.91
C GLU A 31 -9.72 -1.51 -10.28
N PHE A 32 -10.10 -2.47 -9.45
CA PHE A 32 -9.16 -3.42 -8.85
C PHE A 32 -8.40 -4.21 -9.92
N ALA A 33 -9.13 -4.77 -10.89
CA ALA A 33 -8.54 -5.53 -11.98
C ALA A 33 -7.56 -4.69 -12.83
N LEU A 34 -7.89 -3.42 -13.10
CA LEU A 34 -7.02 -2.49 -13.83
C LEU A 34 -5.74 -2.16 -13.05
N LEU A 35 -5.84 -1.96 -11.73
CA LEU A 35 -4.67 -1.68 -10.88
C LEU A 35 -3.75 -2.91 -10.76
N VAL A 36 -4.32 -4.11 -10.62
CA VAL A 36 -3.56 -5.37 -10.66
C VAL A 36 -2.87 -5.53 -12.02
N ARG A 37 -3.58 -5.30 -13.13
CA ARG A 37 -3.00 -5.34 -14.48
C ARG A 37 -1.89 -4.31 -14.64
N TYR A 38 -2.08 -3.09 -14.14
CA TYR A 38 -1.05 -2.06 -14.17
C TYR A 38 0.20 -2.54 -13.46
N ALA A 39 0.07 -3.08 -12.23
CA ALA A 39 1.18 -3.62 -11.45
C ALA A 39 1.90 -4.77 -12.17
N GLN A 40 1.15 -5.67 -12.81
CA GLN A 40 1.71 -6.77 -13.60
C GLN A 40 2.47 -6.28 -14.84
N SER A 41 1.86 -5.37 -15.60
CA SER A 41 2.42 -4.85 -16.86
C SER A 41 3.67 -3.99 -16.66
N THR A 42 3.80 -3.32 -15.51
CA THR A 42 4.98 -2.51 -15.17
C THR A 42 5.99 -3.25 -14.31
N CYS A 43 5.77 -4.55 -14.04
CA CYS A 43 6.72 -5.34 -13.27
C CYS A 43 7.96 -5.65 -14.11
N THR A 44 9.12 -5.22 -13.65
CA THR A 44 10.41 -5.57 -14.27
C THR A 44 11.02 -6.84 -13.68
N SER A 45 10.40 -7.38 -12.63
CA SER A 45 10.89 -8.55 -11.90
C SER A 45 10.37 -9.84 -12.52
N GLY A 46 11.11 -10.95 -12.35
CA GLY A 46 10.76 -12.25 -12.96
C GLY A 46 9.45 -12.88 -12.48
N GLN A 47 8.79 -12.33 -11.45
CA GLN A 47 7.47 -12.76 -10.99
C GLN A 47 6.58 -11.53 -10.85
N ALA A 48 5.50 -11.49 -11.64
CA ALA A 48 4.55 -10.40 -11.61
C ALA A 48 3.65 -10.51 -10.36
N PRO A 49 3.26 -9.38 -9.76
CA PRO A 49 2.36 -9.37 -8.62
C PRO A 49 0.99 -9.94 -9.00
N LYS A 50 0.43 -10.77 -8.12
CA LYS A 50 -0.93 -11.32 -8.27
C LYS A 50 -1.83 -10.87 -7.12
N ALA A 51 -3.14 -10.86 -7.34
CA ALA A 51 -4.10 -10.72 -6.24
C ALA A 51 -3.92 -11.87 -5.24
N ALA A 52 -4.10 -11.57 -3.95
CA ALA A 52 -3.99 -12.57 -2.91
C ALA A 52 -5.14 -13.58 -2.99
N GLU A 53 -4.80 -14.86 -3.02
CA GLU A 53 -5.76 -15.94 -2.89
C GLU A 53 -5.79 -16.44 -1.44
N PRO A 54 -6.89 -17.06 -0.97
CA PRO A 54 -6.96 -17.63 0.38
C PRO A 54 -5.79 -18.58 0.71
N SER A 55 -5.27 -19.29 -0.31
CA SER A 55 -4.11 -20.17 -0.19
C SER A 55 -2.81 -19.45 0.16
N ASP A 56 -2.69 -18.16 -0.17
CA ASP A 56 -1.49 -17.36 0.10
C ASP A 56 -1.37 -16.99 1.59
N PHE A 57 -2.47 -17.09 2.34
CA PHE A 57 -2.52 -16.83 3.79
C PHE A 57 -2.46 -18.10 4.65
N VAL A 58 -2.36 -19.29 4.03
CA VAL A 58 -2.36 -20.56 4.78
C VAL A 58 -1.15 -20.58 5.72
N GLN A 59 -1.45 -20.37 7.00
CA GLN A 59 -0.51 -20.53 8.07
C GLN A 59 0.06 -21.94 8.05
N VAL A 60 1.34 -22.02 8.39
CA VAL A 60 2.08 -23.22 8.76
C VAL A 60 1.19 -24.09 9.68
N VAL A 61 0.47 -25.05 9.09
CA VAL A 61 -0.04 -26.20 9.86
C VAL A 61 1.22 -26.85 10.39
N ARG A 62 1.44 -26.76 11.71
CA ARG A 62 2.54 -27.51 12.32
C ARG A 62 2.27 -28.98 12.02
N PRO A 63 3.17 -29.68 11.31
CA PRO A 63 2.97 -31.10 11.04
C PRO A 63 2.80 -31.82 12.38
N ALA A 64 1.89 -32.78 12.44
CA ALA A 64 1.72 -33.59 13.63
C ALA A 64 3.03 -34.35 13.92
N PRO A 65 3.32 -34.71 15.18
CA PRO A 65 4.49 -35.51 15.49
C PRO A 65 4.41 -36.85 14.74
N GLY A 66 5.26 -37.01 13.71
CA GLY A 66 5.29 -38.21 12.85
C GLY A 66 4.91 -37.98 11.38
N ASP A 67 4.41 -36.81 11.01
CA ASP A 67 4.13 -36.51 9.61
C ASP A 67 5.43 -36.37 8.81
N PRO A 68 5.50 -36.93 7.58
CA PRO A 68 6.63 -36.71 6.69
C PRO A 68 6.77 -35.20 6.43
N GLN A 69 7.95 -34.65 6.74
CA GLN A 69 8.27 -33.27 6.46
C GLN A 69 8.00 -32.99 4.97
N PRO A 70 7.17 -31.98 4.62
CA PRO A 70 6.94 -31.64 3.22
C PRO A 70 8.30 -31.36 2.59
N GLN A 71 8.58 -31.99 1.45
CA GLN A 71 9.79 -31.74 0.68
C GLN A 71 9.84 -30.23 0.46
N ARG A 72 10.82 -29.57 1.10
CA ARG A 72 10.97 -28.11 1.08
C ARG A 72 11.29 -27.74 -0.36
N ASN A 73 10.23 -27.50 -1.13
CA ASN A 73 10.32 -27.15 -2.52
C ASN A 73 11.27 -25.96 -2.59
N ARG A 74 12.31 -26.03 -3.41
CA ARG A 74 13.28 -24.94 -3.65
C ARG A 74 12.63 -23.77 -4.39
N GLN A 75 11.35 -23.49 -4.12
CA GLN A 75 10.70 -22.28 -4.56
C GLN A 75 11.39 -21.13 -3.83
N ARG A 76 11.87 -20.15 -4.61
CA ARG A 76 12.38 -18.90 -4.05
C ARG A 76 11.33 -18.38 -3.07
N PRO A 77 11.74 -17.89 -1.88
CA PRO A 77 10.78 -17.32 -0.95
C PRO A 77 10.01 -16.22 -1.68
N ALA A 78 8.68 -16.31 -1.64
CA ALA A 78 7.80 -15.27 -2.18
C ALA A 78 8.23 -13.94 -1.57
N ARG A 79 8.45 -12.93 -2.42
CA ARG A 79 8.80 -11.60 -1.95
C ARG A 79 7.54 -10.92 -1.43
N PRO A 80 7.68 -9.99 -0.47
CA PRO A 80 6.52 -9.30 0.10
C PRO A 80 5.65 -8.55 -0.93
N HIS A 81 6.21 -8.23 -2.11
CA HIS A 81 5.52 -7.51 -3.19
C HIS A 81 5.03 -8.41 -4.33
N ASP A 82 5.16 -9.73 -4.22
CA ASP A 82 4.65 -10.67 -5.24
C ASP A 82 3.12 -10.88 -5.10
N THR A 83 2.52 -10.46 -3.98
CA THR A 83 1.10 -10.64 -3.69
C THR A 83 0.46 -9.34 -3.24
N ILE A 84 -0.62 -8.93 -3.90
CA ILE A 84 -1.44 -7.76 -3.57
C ILE A 84 -2.57 -8.22 -2.66
N THR A 85 -2.49 -7.88 -1.37
CA THR A 85 -3.48 -8.30 -0.36
C THR A 85 -4.71 -7.40 -0.34
N ALA A 86 -4.54 -6.10 -0.56
CA ALA A 86 -5.61 -5.13 -0.55
C ALA A 86 -5.21 -3.89 -1.35
N ILE A 87 -6.20 -3.18 -1.87
CA ILE A 87 -6.04 -1.89 -2.53
C ILE A 87 -6.95 -0.91 -1.82
N TYR A 88 -6.43 0.25 -1.46
CA TYR A 88 -7.19 1.30 -0.79
C TYR A 88 -7.21 2.57 -1.63
N ARG A 89 -8.41 3.13 -1.81
CA ARG A 89 -8.62 4.50 -2.25
C ARG A 89 -8.35 5.42 -1.06
N LEU A 90 -7.51 6.43 -1.29
CA LEU A 90 -7.11 7.39 -0.28
C LEU A 90 -7.51 8.80 -0.73
N ALA A 91 -8.24 9.51 0.12
CA ALA A 91 -8.57 10.92 -0.07
C ALA A 91 -8.14 11.74 1.14
N ARG A 92 -7.28 12.74 0.88
CA ARG A 92 -6.75 13.66 1.90
C ARG A 92 -7.51 14.98 1.89
N GLY A 93 -7.73 15.53 3.09
CA GLY A 93 -8.33 16.84 3.30
C GLY A 93 -7.64 17.95 2.49
N GLY A 94 -8.40 18.63 1.64
CA GLY A 94 -7.97 19.76 0.82
C GLY A 94 -6.95 19.43 -0.27
N GLU A 95 -6.59 18.16 -0.50
CA GLU A 95 -5.63 17.80 -1.55
C GLU A 95 -6.17 18.09 -2.94
N ALA A 96 -7.41 17.69 -3.22
CA ALA A 96 -8.07 17.97 -4.49
C ALA A 96 -8.12 19.47 -4.79
N SER A 97 -8.48 20.29 -3.79
CA SER A 97 -8.50 21.76 -3.94
C SER A 97 -7.11 22.35 -4.21
N ARG A 98 -6.06 21.87 -3.53
CA ARG A 98 -4.67 22.30 -3.79
C ARG A 98 -4.20 21.87 -5.18
N PHE A 99 -4.57 20.66 -5.60
CA PHE A 99 -4.26 20.13 -6.92
C PHE A 99 -4.91 20.98 -8.02
N ALA A 100 -6.20 21.31 -7.88
CA ALA A 100 -6.91 22.21 -8.79
C ALA A 100 -6.33 23.62 -8.79
N ALA A 101 -6.09 24.22 -7.61
CA ALA A 101 -5.54 25.56 -7.48
C ALA A 101 -4.12 25.70 -8.06
N ALA A 102 -3.35 24.62 -8.12
CA ALA A 102 -2.04 24.58 -8.75
C ALA A 102 -2.10 24.53 -10.30
N GLY A 103 -3.30 24.59 -10.90
CA GLY A 103 -3.49 24.46 -12.34
C GLY A 103 -3.23 23.03 -12.85
N ALA A 104 -3.18 22.04 -11.95
CA ALA A 104 -2.88 20.66 -12.34
C ALA A 104 -4.04 20.00 -13.10
N GLU A 105 -5.25 20.58 -13.04
CA GLU A 105 -6.41 20.15 -13.84
C GLU A 105 -6.27 20.49 -15.33
N ASP A 106 -5.44 21.48 -15.69
CA ASP A 106 -5.22 21.88 -17.08
C ASP A 106 -4.01 21.18 -17.72
N LEU A 107 -3.26 20.39 -16.93
CA LEU A 107 -2.12 19.62 -17.44
C LEU A 107 -2.59 18.51 -18.39
N GLN A 108 -2.13 18.55 -19.64
CA GLN A 108 -2.51 17.57 -20.67
C GLN A 108 -1.95 16.16 -20.43
N ASN A 109 -0.78 16.04 -19.79
CA ASN A 109 -0.06 14.77 -19.61
C ASN A 109 -0.17 14.25 -18.17
N ARG A 110 -1.40 14.09 -17.66
CA ARG A 110 -1.63 13.48 -16.34
C ARG A 110 -1.42 11.97 -16.41
N ARG A 111 -0.69 11.45 -15.43
CA ARG A 111 -0.38 10.01 -15.33
C ARG A 111 -0.55 9.53 -13.90
N LEU A 112 -1.05 8.32 -13.76
CA LEU A 112 -0.94 7.54 -12.54
C LEU A 112 0.46 6.90 -12.51
N LEU A 113 1.19 7.06 -11.41
CA LEU A 113 2.57 6.58 -11.26
C LEU A 113 2.75 5.88 -9.91
N TRP A 114 3.69 4.94 -9.86
CA TRP A 114 4.07 4.26 -8.63
C TRP A 114 5.00 5.11 -7.77
N HIS A 115 4.75 5.12 -6.45
CA HIS A 115 5.68 5.67 -5.45
C HIS A 115 5.85 4.66 -4.32
N GLY A 116 7.00 4.00 -4.26
CA GLY A 116 7.34 3.08 -3.17
C GLY A 116 8.06 3.79 -2.03
N SER A 117 7.66 3.51 -0.79
CA SER A 117 8.34 4.00 0.41
C SER A 117 8.44 2.90 1.47
N ARG A 118 9.25 3.13 2.50
CA ARG A 118 9.33 2.23 3.66
C ARG A 118 8.03 2.33 4.47
N LEU A 119 7.62 1.22 5.10
CA LEU A 119 6.40 1.17 5.92
C LEU A 119 6.36 2.27 6.99
N ALA A 120 7.50 2.54 7.65
CA ALA A 120 7.61 3.58 8.67
C ALA A 120 7.27 4.99 8.16
N ASN A 121 7.43 5.26 6.86
CA ASN A 121 7.13 6.55 6.26
C ASN A 121 5.65 6.68 5.85
N MET A 122 4.93 5.57 5.75
CA MET A 122 3.57 5.56 5.17
C MET A 122 2.61 6.43 5.98
N ILE A 123 2.68 6.41 7.31
CA ILE A 123 1.84 7.25 8.17
C ILE A 123 2.09 8.75 7.92
N GLY A 124 3.34 9.16 7.70
CA GLY A 124 3.66 10.55 7.34
C GLY A 124 3.14 10.92 5.95
N ILE A 125 3.32 10.03 4.98
CA ILE A 125 2.87 10.26 3.59
C ILE A 125 1.34 10.31 3.51
N THR A 126 0.62 9.43 4.20
CA THR A 126 -0.85 9.43 4.18
C THR A 126 -1.42 10.68 4.84
N THR A 127 -0.86 11.11 5.96
CA THR A 127 -1.37 12.29 6.70
C THR A 127 -0.96 13.62 6.07
N GLN A 128 0.29 13.75 5.63
CA GLN A 128 0.89 15.03 5.23
C GLN A 128 1.13 15.14 3.73
N GLY A 129 1.05 14.03 3.00
CA GLY A 129 1.40 13.94 1.59
C GLY A 129 2.87 13.70 1.32
N LEU A 130 3.18 13.55 0.03
CA LEU A 130 4.55 13.49 -0.45
C LEU A 130 5.21 14.86 -0.29
N ARG A 131 6.37 14.89 0.38
CA ARG A 131 7.14 16.10 0.65
C ARG A 131 8.45 16.05 -0.10
N VAL A 132 8.88 17.22 -0.57
CA VAL A 132 10.22 17.41 -1.10
C VAL A 132 11.21 17.40 0.06
N ALA A 133 12.43 16.95 -0.20
CA ALA A 133 13.51 17.04 0.76
C ALA A 133 13.72 18.52 1.18
N PRO A 134 13.98 18.78 2.47
CA PRO A 134 14.21 20.14 2.92
C PRO A 134 15.59 20.65 2.41
N PRO A 135 15.80 21.97 2.32
CA PRO A 135 16.98 22.54 1.67
C PRO A 135 18.30 22.19 2.37
N GLU A 136 18.26 21.85 3.65
CA GLU A 136 19.42 21.40 4.44
C GLU A 136 19.82 19.94 4.19
N ALA A 137 18.97 19.14 3.54
CA ALA A 137 19.27 17.74 3.29
C ALA A 137 20.41 17.60 2.27
N PRO A 138 21.37 16.67 2.49
CA PRO A 138 22.44 16.46 1.54
C PRO A 138 21.87 15.97 0.20
N VAL A 139 22.37 16.55 -0.90
CA VAL A 139 21.90 16.23 -2.27
C VAL A 139 22.34 14.83 -2.72
N SER A 140 23.23 14.19 -1.96
CA SER A 140 23.73 12.85 -2.26
C SER A 140 22.60 11.81 -2.30
N GLY A 141 22.43 11.14 -3.44
CA GLY A 141 21.42 10.11 -3.64
C GLY A 141 20.12 10.57 -4.32
N TYR A 142 19.98 11.86 -4.62
CA TYR A 142 19.01 12.33 -5.62
C TYR A 142 19.60 12.17 -7.03
N MET A 143 18.76 11.80 -7.99
CA MET A 143 19.13 11.60 -9.40
C MET A 143 18.54 12.71 -10.26
#